data_AF-A0A938VH23-F1
#
_entry.id   AF-A0A938VH23-F1
#
_cell.length_a   1.000
_cell.length_b   1.000
_cell.length_c   1.000
_cell.angle_alpha   90.00
_cell.angle_beta   90.00
_cell.angle_gamma   90.00
#
_symmetry.space_group_name_H-M   'P 1'
#
loop_
_entity.id
_entity.type
_entity.pdbx_description
1 polymer ?
#
loop_
_entity_poly.entity_id
_entity_poly.type
_entity_poly.pdbx_seq_one_letter_code
_entity_poly.pdbx_strand_id
1 'polypeptide(L)'
;MKPQTFFRIALLTPYILWGIGLLVMLPLSAMENELSETWNFILMPVAFYTIGIILWFLPYTILAIGLGIWGGKKSIAALRNAALAAPVLFFVLMTIEIIIVNLPATTITEFLSAIAGQSLAFGVFSLLYGYVCVGIAFGIFKLLQHKNLIAIELPPSLPEI
;
A
#
# COMPACT_ATOMS: atom_id res chain seq x y z
N MET A 1 -11.50 -10.53 -17.44
CA MET A 1 -11.71 -9.33 -16.59
C MET A 1 -11.22 -8.08 -17.33
N LYS A 2 -11.92 -6.93 -17.21
CA LYS A 2 -11.43 -5.66 -17.78
C LYS A 2 -10.23 -5.14 -16.99
N PRO A 3 -9.18 -4.59 -17.61
CA PRO A 3 -8.02 -4.07 -16.87
C PRO A 3 -8.40 -2.98 -15.86
N GLN A 4 -9.41 -2.16 -16.17
CA GLN A 4 -9.95 -1.15 -15.25
C GLN A 4 -10.47 -1.78 -13.94
N THR A 5 -11.16 -2.91 -14.05
CA THR A 5 -11.65 -3.66 -12.87
C THR A 5 -10.48 -4.18 -12.04
N PHE A 6 -9.43 -4.68 -12.68
CA PHE A 6 -8.23 -5.12 -11.99
C PHE A 6 -7.60 -4.00 -11.16
N PHE A 7 -7.35 -2.83 -11.76
CA PHE A 7 -6.70 -1.72 -11.05
C PHE A 7 -7.53 -1.20 -9.87
N ARG A 8 -8.87 -1.31 -9.93
CA ARG A 8 -9.73 -0.98 -8.78
C ARG A 8 -9.63 -2.02 -7.67
N ILE A 9 -9.62 -3.30 -8.02
CA ILE A 9 -9.44 -4.39 -7.03
C ILE A 9 -8.03 -4.35 -6.43
N ALA A 10 -7.02 -3.95 -7.20
CA ALA A 10 -5.64 -3.79 -6.74
C ALA A 10 -5.50 -2.73 -5.64
N LEU A 11 -6.44 -1.80 -5.49
CA LEU A 11 -6.51 -0.90 -4.33
C LEU A 11 -6.82 -1.64 -3.02
N LEU A 12 -7.19 -2.91 -3.07
CA LEU A 12 -7.38 -3.74 -1.88
C LEU A 12 -6.13 -4.55 -1.54
N THR A 13 -5.08 -4.51 -2.36
CA THR A 13 -3.87 -5.33 -2.15
C THR A 13 -3.26 -5.16 -0.76
N PRO A 14 -3.14 -3.93 -0.20
CA PRO A 14 -2.64 -3.78 1.16
C PRO A 14 -3.50 -4.45 2.23
N TYR A 15 -4.84 -4.40 2.13
CA TYR A 15 -5.71 -5.12 3.06
C TYR A 15 -5.60 -6.63 2.92
N ILE A 16 -5.44 -7.13 1.69
CA ILE A 16 -5.24 -8.56 1.43
C ILE A 16 -3.91 -9.03 2.03
N LEU A 17 -2.82 -8.29 1.77
CA LEU A 17 -1.51 -8.60 2.34
C LEU A 17 -1.51 -8.52 3.87
N TRP A 18 -2.31 -7.61 4.42
CA TRP A 18 -2.48 -7.53 5.87
C TRP A 18 -3.22 -8.75 6.42
N GLY A 19 -4.31 -9.17 5.80
CA GLY A 19 -5.01 -10.39 6.17
C GLY A 19 -4.10 -11.62 6.11
N ILE A 20 -3.27 -11.73 5.07
CA ILE A 20 -2.25 -12.78 4.96
C ILE A 20 -1.22 -12.66 6.09
N GLY A 21 -0.72 -11.45 6.36
CA GLY A 21 0.20 -11.18 7.46
C GLY A 21 -0.38 -11.62 8.80
N LEU A 22 -1.62 -11.25 9.10
CA LEU A 22 -2.33 -11.65 10.31
C LEU A 22 -2.45 -13.18 10.42
N LEU A 23 -2.84 -13.85 9.34
CA LEU A 23 -2.94 -15.32 9.31
C LEU A 23 -1.60 -16.01 9.53
N VAL A 24 -0.49 -15.38 9.14
CA VAL A 24 0.87 -15.87 9.39
C VAL A 24 1.29 -15.57 10.83
N MET A 25 1.00 -14.37 11.36
CA MET A 25 1.39 -13.98 12.72
C MET A 25 0.67 -14.77 13.82
N LEU A 26 -0.60 -15.14 13.61
CA LEU A 26 -1.39 -15.89 14.60
C LEU A 26 -0.71 -17.20 15.06
N PRO A 27 -0.37 -18.15 14.17
CA PRO A 27 0.33 -19.38 14.58
C PRO A 27 1.76 -19.11 15.06
N LEU A 28 2.45 -18.11 14.51
CA LEU A 28 3.82 -17.77 14.93
C LEU A 28 3.87 -17.24 16.36
N SER A 29 2.86 -16.47 16.77
CA SER A 29 2.76 -15.99 18.15
C SER A 29 2.60 -17.13 19.17
N ALA A 30 2.05 -18.28 18.75
CA ALA A 30 1.98 -19.48 19.58
C ALA A 30 3.30 -20.26 19.67
N MET A 31 4.28 -19.95 18.81
CA MET A 31 5.58 -20.63 18.69
C MET A 31 6.77 -19.74 19.10
N GLU A 32 6.51 -18.62 19.79
CA GLU A 32 7.52 -17.58 20.08
C GLU A 32 8.79 -18.15 20.74
N ASN A 33 8.65 -19.13 21.64
CA ASN A 33 9.77 -19.76 22.34
C ASN A 33 10.53 -20.81 21.51
N GLU A 34 10.03 -21.16 20.32
CA GLU A 34 10.60 -22.20 19.44
C GLU A 34 11.24 -21.63 18.16
N LEU A 35 11.03 -20.34 17.89
CA LEU A 35 11.58 -19.68 16.70
C LEU A 35 13.05 -19.30 16.93
N SER A 36 13.92 -19.73 16.01
CA SER A 36 15.32 -19.29 16.01
C SER A 36 15.43 -17.79 15.71
N GLU A 37 16.53 -17.17 16.16
CA GLU A 37 16.82 -15.75 15.90
C GLU A 37 16.76 -15.39 14.41
N THR A 38 17.20 -16.32 13.54
CA THR A 38 17.14 -16.15 12.08
C THR A 38 15.70 -16.02 11.59
N TRP A 39 14.78 -16.84 12.10
CA TRP A 39 13.36 -16.75 11.72
C TRP A 39 12.73 -15.47 12.24
N ASN A 40 13.08 -15.03 13.45
CA ASN A 40 12.61 -13.75 13.98
C ASN A 40 13.01 -12.57 13.08
N PHE A 41 14.24 -12.55 12.56
CA PHE A 41 14.68 -11.51 11.63
C PHE A 41 13.90 -11.54 10.31
N ILE A 42 13.66 -12.74 9.75
CA ILE A 42 12.90 -12.91 8.49
C ILE A 42 11.44 -12.48 8.65
N LEU A 43 10.85 -12.73 9.82
CA LEU A 43 9.44 -12.47 10.11
C LEU A 43 9.18 -11.05 10.60
N MET A 44 10.21 -10.33 11.05
CA MET A 44 10.10 -8.96 11.55
C MET A 44 9.37 -8.01 10.57
N PRO A 45 9.63 -8.02 9.25
CA PRO A 45 8.86 -7.21 8.30
C PRO A 45 7.36 -7.55 8.28
N VAL A 46 6.99 -8.83 8.38
CA VAL A 46 5.59 -9.28 8.42
C VAL A 46 4.91 -8.79 9.70
N ALA A 47 5.61 -8.85 10.83
CA ALA A 47 5.14 -8.31 12.11
C ALA A 47 4.92 -6.80 12.03
N PHE A 48 5.91 -6.07 11.50
CA PHE A 48 5.86 -4.63 11.33
C PHE A 48 4.72 -4.20 10.41
N TYR A 49 4.49 -4.92 9.32
CA TYR A 49 3.38 -4.65 8.42
C TYR A 49 2.01 -4.93 9.07
N THR A 50 1.90 -6.05 9.80
CA THR A 50 0.67 -6.47 10.48
C THR A 50 0.25 -5.47 11.55
N ILE A 51 1.20 -4.96 12.34
CA ILE A 51 0.95 -3.94 13.37
C ILE A 51 0.83 -2.55 12.73
N GLY A 52 1.69 -2.24 11.75
CA GLY A 52 1.74 -0.96 11.07
C GLY A 52 0.42 -0.59 10.41
N ILE A 53 -0.38 -1.57 9.98
CA ILE A 53 -1.69 -1.24 9.42
C ILE A 53 -2.61 -0.53 10.40
N ILE A 54 -2.46 -0.71 11.71
CA ILE A 54 -3.31 -0.04 12.70
C ILE A 54 -3.19 1.48 12.53
N LEU A 55 -1.96 1.96 12.27
CA LEU A 55 -1.67 3.36 11.99
C LEU A 55 -2.03 3.72 10.54
N TRP A 56 -1.74 2.82 9.59
CA TRP A 56 -1.99 3.08 8.17
C TRP A 56 -3.45 2.97 7.76
N PHE A 57 -4.31 2.37 8.58
CA PHE A 57 -5.65 1.98 8.20
C PHE A 57 -6.45 3.19 7.71
N LEU A 58 -6.48 4.26 8.50
CA LEU A 58 -7.28 5.43 8.17
C LEU A 58 -6.75 6.16 6.92
N PRO A 59 -5.45 6.55 6.83
CA PRO A 59 -4.96 7.25 5.65
C PRO A 59 -5.01 6.39 4.39
N TYR A 60 -4.79 5.08 4.52
CA TYR A 60 -4.88 4.17 3.38
C TYR A 60 -6.33 4.01 2.90
N THR A 61 -7.29 3.92 3.83
CA THR A 61 -8.72 3.84 3.49
C THR A 61 -9.18 5.09 2.75
N ILE A 62 -8.75 6.27 3.20
CA ILE A 62 -9.03 7.54 2.51
C ILE A 62 -8.46 7.51 1.09
N LEU A 63 -7.20 7.07 0.93
CA LEU A 63 -6.57 6.97 -0.38
C LEU A 63 -7.29 5.99 -1.31
N ALA A 64 -7.60 4.78 -0.82
CA ALA A 64 -8.23 3.73 -1.59
C ALA A 64 -9.63 4.14 -2.06
N ILE A 65 -10.43 4.76 -1.17
CA ILE A 65 -11.75 5.30 -1.53
C ILE A 65 -11.60 6.44 -2.54
N GLY A 66 -10.68 7.38 -2.29
CA GLY A 66 -10.43 8.52 -3.17
C GLY A 66 -10.05 8.09 -4.59
N LEU A 67 -9.09 7.17 -4.72
CA LEU A 67 -8.67 6.60 -6.00
C LEU A 67 -9.77 5.73 -6.64
N GLY A 68 -10.55 5.01 -5.84
CA GLY A 68 -11.68 4.20 -6.30
C GLY A 68 -12.77 5.05 -6.95
N ILE A 69 -13.18 6.14 -6.29
CA ILE A 69 -14.17 7.09 -6.80
C ILE A 69 -13.62 7.83 -8.02
N TRP A 70 -12.42 8.40 -7.93
CA TRP A 70 -11.79 9.15 -9.02
C TRP A 70 -11.54 8.29 -10.26
N GLY A 71 -11.14 7.03 -10.07
CA GLY A 71 -10.83 6.06 -11.13
C GLY A 71 -12.05 5.51 -11.88
N GLY A 72 -13.28 5.88 -11.48
CA GLY A 72 -14.54 5.38 -12.03
C GLY A 72 -14.70 5.54 -13.55
N LYS A 73 -14.11 6.58 -14.14
CA LYS A 73 -14.24 6.92 -15.57
C LYS A 73 -12.89 7.17 -16.25
N LYS A 74 -11.79 6.76 -15.62
CA LYS A 74 -10.43 7.04 -16.10
C LYS A 74 -9.91 5.95 -17.03
N SER A 75 -9.03 6.34 -17.95
CA SER A 75 -8.33 5.40 -18.84
C SER A 75 -7.41 4.48 -18.03
N ILE A 76 -7.05 3.32 -18.61
CA ILE A 76 -6.11 2.38 -17.97
C ILE A 76 -4.78 3.06 -17.68
N ALA A 77 -4.27 3.86 -18.63
CA ALA A 77 -3.01 4.58 -18.44
C ALA A 77 -3.07 5.50 -17.20
N ALA A 78 -4.19 6.20 -17.01
CA ALA A 78 -4.40 7.04 -15.83
C ALA A 78 -4.49 6.21 -14.53
N LEU A 79 -5.20 5.09 -14.54
CA LEU A 79 -5.28 4.17 -13.40
C LEU A 79 -3.92 3.58 -13.03
N ARG A 80 -3.14 3.18 -14.03
CA ARG A 80 -1.78 2.65 -13.85
C ARG A 80 -0.85 3.68 -13.22
N ASN A 81 -0.86 4.92 -13.74
CA ASN A 81 -0.03 6.00 -13.20
C ASN A 81 -0.47 6.37 -11.77
N ALA A 82 -1.77 6.37 -11.50
CA ALA A 82 -2.29 6.59 -10.14
C ALA A 82 -1.85 5.47 -9.18
N ALA A 83 -1.86 4.20 -9.60
CA ALA A 83 -1.37 3.09 -8.80
C ALA A 83 0.14 3.22 -8.49
N LEU A 84 0.95 3.67 -9.45
CA LEU A 84 2.38 3.94 -9.25
C LEU A 84 2.65 5.13 -8.33
N ALA A 85 1.76 6.13 -8.33
CA ALA A 85 1.83 7.30 -7.47
C ALA A 85 1.23 7.06 -6.06
N ALA A 86 0.42 6.00 -5.89
CA ALA A 86 -0.29 5.72 -4.65
C ALA A 86 0.63 5.64 -3.41
N PRO A 87 1.83 5.02 -3.45
CA PRO A 87 2.74 5.02 -2.30
C PRO A 87 3.20 6.42 -1.88
N VAL A 88 3.41 7.32 -2.85
CA VAL A 88 3.79 8.72 -2.58
C VAL A 88 2.60 9.49 -2.02
N LEU A 89 1.41 9.31 -2.58
CA LEU A 89 0.20 9.93 -2.04
C LEU A 89 -0.10 9.44 -0.62
N PHE A 90 0.13 8.15 -0.37
CA PHE A 90 -0.02 7.56 0.95
C PHE A 90 1.00 8.14 1.95
N PHE A 91 2.27 8.29 1.56
CA PHE A 91 3.29 8.96 2.36
C PHE A 91 2.90 10.39 2.73
N VAL A 92 2.34 11.16 1.79
CA VAL A 92 1.85 12.52 2.04
C VAL A 92 0.70 12.50 3.05
N LEU A 93 -0.26 11.58 2.92
CA LEU A 93 -1.37 11.46 3.87
C LEU A 93 -0.89 11.08 5.27
N MET A 94 0.06 10.14 5.38
CA MET A 94 0.70 9.80 6.66
C MET A 94 1.40 11.01 7.29
N THR A 95 2.10 11.79 6.48
CA THR A 95 2.79 13.00 6.97
C THR A 95 1.77 14.02 7.50
N ILE A 96 0.64 14.21 6.80
CA ILE A 96 -0.44 15.08 7.25
C ILE A 96 -1.04 14.58 8.56
N GLU A 97 -1.29 13.29 8.69
CA GLU A 97 -1.81 12.69 9.93
C GLU A 97 -0.86 12.92 11.10
N ILE A 98 0.45 12.66 10.91
CA ILE A 98 1.47 12.91 11.93
C ILE A 98 1.47 14.39 12.34
N ILE A 99 1.38 15.32 11.40
CA ILE A 99 1.29 16.75 11.70
C ILE A 99 0.06 17.03 12.57
N ILE A 100 -1.11 16.52 12.19
CA ILE A 100 -2.38 16.74 12.90
C ILE A 100 -2.31 16.20 14.33
N VAL A 101 -1.81 14.97 14.52
CA VAL A 101 -1.70 14.33 15.84
C VAL A 101 -0.75 15.10 16.76
N ASN A 102 0.29 15.73 16.21
CA ASN A 102 1.28 16.47 16.99
C ASN A 102 0.99 17.99 17.09
N LEU A 103 -0.10 18.50 16.51
CA LEU A 103 -0.53 19.90 16.69
C LEU A 103 -0.66 20.35 18.17
N PRO A 104 -1.06 19.47 19.13
CA PRO A 104 -1.13 19.85 20.54
C PRO A 104 0.24 20.07 21.23
N ALA A 105 1.36 19.96 20.51
CA ALA A 105 2.69 20.18 21.07
C ALA A 105 2.82 21.59 21.68
N THR A 106 3.49 21.66 22.82
CA THR A 106 3.61 22.91 23.60
C THR A 106 4.77 23.78 23.14
N THR A 107 5.74 23.20 22.43
CA THR A 107 6.90 23.91 21.88
C THR A 107 7.20 23.49 20.44
N ILE A 108 7.86 24.40 19.70
CA ILE A 108 8.30 24.13 18.32
C ILE A 108 9.32 22.98 18.29
N THR A 109 10.21 22.90 19.27
CA THR A 109 11.23 21.83 19.36
C THR A 109 10.57 20.47 19.56
N GLU A 110 9.59 20.37 20.46
CA GLU A 110 8.80 19.16 20.69
C GLU A 110 8.10 18.71 19.40
N PHE A 111 7.40 19.64 18.74
CA PHE A 111 6.74 19.39 17.46
C PHE A 111 7.70 18.87 16.38
N LEU A 112 8.83 19.55 16.17
CA LEU A 112 9.81 19.16 15.15
C LEU A 112 10.47 17.82 15.46
N SER A 113 10.76 17.54 16.74
CA SER A 113 11.34 16.26 17.15
C SER A 113 10.36 15.09 16.95
N ALA A 114 9.08 15.30 17.27
CA ALA A 114 8.03 14.31 17.11
C ALA A 114 7.77 14.01 15.62
N ILE A 115 7.69 15.06 14.79
CA ILE A 115 7.57 14.90 13.35
C ILE A 115 8.79 14.20 12.78
N ALA A 116 10.01 14.64 13.08
CA ALA A 116 11.22 14.03 12.51
C ALA A 116 11.33 12.54 12.86
N GLY A 117 11.07 12.16 14.12
CA GLY A 117 11.11 10.78 14.56
C GLY A 117 10.03 9.91 13.91
N GLN A 118 8.77 10.38 13.92
CA GLN A 118 7.63 9.61 13.39
C GLN A 118 7.61 9.57 11.87
N SER A 119 8.01 10.64 11.18
CA SER A 119 8.00 10.72 9.71
C SER A 119 9.04 9.80 9.09
N LEU A 120 10.23 9.69 9.71
CA LEU A 120 11.28 8.79 9.25
C LEU A 120 10.88 7.34 9.45
N ALA A 121 10.32 6.97 10.60
CA ALA A 121 9.86 5.62 10.82
C ALA A 121 8.64 5.31 9.94
N PHE A 122 7.49 5.95 10.20
CA PHE A 122 6.24 5.56 9.56
C PHE A 122 6.19 5.96 8.10
N GLY A 123 6.64 7.16 7.73
CA GLY A 123 6.60 7.62 6.35
C GLY A 123 7.47 6.77 5.41
N VAL A 124 8.74 6.54 5.76
CA VAL A 124 9.63 5.73 4.91
C VAL A 124 9.14 4.30 4.80
N PHE A 125 8.70 3.69 5.91
CA PHE A 125 8.13 2.34 5.85
C PHE A 125 6.85 2.30 5.02
N SER A 126 5.93 3.26 5.17
CA SER A 126 4.72 3.38 4.34
C SER A 126 5.05 3.44 2.84
N LEU A 127 6.10 4.17 2.47
CA LEU A 127 6.53 4.28 1.08
C LEU A 127 7.12 2.95 0.55
N LEU A 128 8.02 2.32 1.31
CA LEU A 128 8.61 1.02 0.96
C LEU A 128 7.55 -0.07 0.81
N TYR A 129 6.70 -0.24 1.83
CA TYR A 129 5.61 -1.23 1.78
C TYR A 129 4.58 -0.90 0.71
N GLY A 130 4.28 0.38 0.49
CA GLY A 130 3.44 0.82 -0.61
C GLY A 130 3.97 0.33 -1.96
N TYR A 131 5.27 0.51 -2.23
CA TYR A 131 5.87 0.01 -3.46
C TYR A 131 5.92 -1.52 -3.55
N VAL A 132 6.09 -2.23 -2.42
CA VAL A 132 5.95 -3.69 -2.38
C VAL A 132 4.53 -4.11 -2.80
N CYS A 133 3.50 -3.46 -2.27
CA CYS A 133 2.11 -3.72 -2.63
C CYS A 133 1.85 -3.48 -4.13
N VAL A 134 2.36 -2.36 -4.65
CA VAL A 134 2.29 -2.03 -6.08
C VAL A 134 2.99 -3.09 -6.92
N GLY A 135 4.20 -3.50 -6.55
CA GLY A 135 4.98 -4.54 -7.23
C GLY A 135 4.24 -5.88 -7.29
N ILE A 136 3.65 -6.31 -6.17
CA ILE A 136 2.83 -7.53 -6.08
C ILE A 136 1.61 -7.42 -7.01
N ALA A 137 0.87 -6.31 -6.95
CA ALA A 137 -0.28 -6.09 -7.81
C ALA A 137 0.10 -6.12 -9.30
N PHE A 138 1.20 -5.46 -9.70
CA PHE A 138 1.69 -5.52 -11.08
C PHE A 138 2.16 -6.92 -11.49
N GLY A 139 2.78 -7.67 -10.59
CA GLY A 139 3.16 -9.07 -10.83
C GLY A 139 1.93 -9.93 -11.13
N ILE A 140 0.89 -9.82 -10.29
CA ILE A 140 -0.39 -10.51 -10.50
C ILE A 140 -1.02 -10.08 -11.82
N PHE A 141 -1.03 -8.78 -12.13
CA PHE A 141 -1.56 -8.26 -13.39
C PHE A 141 -0.89 -8.92 -14.60
N LYS A 142 0.45 -8.94 -14.63
CA LYS A 142 1.21 -9.55 -15.72
C LYS A 142 0.94 -11.05 -15.84
N LEU A 143 0.85 -11.76 -14.72
CA LEU A 143 0.53 -13.18 -14.71
C LEU A 143 -0.88 -13.44 -15.28
N LEU A 144 -1.87 -12.64 -14.89
CA LEU A 144 -3.24 -12.75 -15.40
C LEU A 144 -3.33 -12.40 -16.90
N GLN A 145 -2.54 -11.42 -17.36
CA GLN A 145 -2.42 -11.12 -18.79
C GLN A 145 -1.80 -12.27 -19.57
N HIS A 146 -0.71 -12.86 -19.06
CA HIS A 146 -0.06 -13.99 -19.72
C HIS A 146 -0.97 -15.22 -19.82
N LYS A 147 -1.89 -15.39 -18.86
CA LYS A 147 -2.92 -16.44 -18.88
C LYS A 147 -4.17 -16.06 -19.69
N ASN A 148 -4.17 -14.93 -20.41
CA ASN A 148 -5.32 -14.41 -21.16
C ASN A 148 -6.58 -14.17 -20.31
N LEU A 149 -6.45 -14.00 -19.00
CA LEU A 149 -7.56 -13.73 -18.07
C LEU A 149 -7.94 -12.24 -18.04
N ILE A 150 -7.02 -11.37 -18.45
CA ILE A 150 -7.23 -9.93 -18.65
C ILE A 150 -6.96 -9.61 -20.12
N ALA A 151 -7.91 -8.93 -20.75
CA ALA A 151 -7.80 -8.53 -22.15
C ALA A 151 -6.63 -7.55 -22.35
N ILE A 152 -5.86 -7.76 -23.41
CA ILE A 152 -4.90 -6.77 -23.90
C ILE A 152 -5.72 -5.73 -24.66
N GLU A 153 -5.92 -4.55 -24.07
CA GLU A 153 -6.46 -3.42 -24.82
C GLU A 153 -5.36 -2.94 -25.78
N LEU A 154 -5.44 -3.35 -27.05
CA LEU A 154 -4.68 -2.74 -28.13
C LEU A 154 -5.04 -1.25 -28.17
N PRO A 155 -4.07 -0.34 -28.41
CA PRO A 155 -4.39 1.06 -28.65
C PRO A 155 -5.41 1.16 -29.78
N PRO A 156 -6.32 2.15 -29.75
CA PRO A 156 -7.31 2.30 -30.83
C PRO A 156 -6.55 2.33 -32.15
N SER A 157 -6.87 1.38 -33.03
CA SER A 157 -6.35 1.36 -34.40
C SER A 157 -6.58 2.74 -35.00
N LEU A 158 -5.52 3.31 -35.57
CA LEU A 158 -5.62 4.56 -36.32
C LEU A 158 -6.76 4.40 -37.34
N PRO A 159 -7.60 5.43 -37.54
CA PRO A 159 -8.60 5.39 -38.59
C PRO A 159 -7.89 5.06 -39.90
N GLU A 160 -8.38 4.04 -40.61
CA GLU A 160 -7.97 3.79 -41.99
C GLU A 160 -8.26 5.07 -42.79
N ILE A 161 -7.18 5.70 -43.29
CA ILE A 161 -7.23 6.90 -44.12
C ILE A 161 -7.50 6.47 -45.56
#